data_AF-A0A3M0KN32-F1
#
_entry.id   AF-A0A3M0KN32-F1
#
_cell.length_a   1.000
_cell.length_b   1.000
_cell.length_c   1.000
_cell.angle_alpha   90.00
_cell.angle_beta   90.00
_cell.angle_gamma   90.00
#
_symmetry.space_group_name_H-M   'P 1'
#
loop_
_entity.id
_entity.type
_entity.pdbx_description
1 polymer ?
#
loop_
_entity_poly.entity_id
_entity_poly.type
_entity_poly.pdbx_seq_one_letter_code
_entity_poly.pdbx_strand_id
1 'polypeptide(L)'
;MIKVDDNDRNKDDEEGGVNVEANKNEARKEDEGGNVAAREKGGSDGGKEENGREDREDTRDAGKLNSAGQTAARTFSVRVELVCTCKREQLGEKPLCFLHRSKKKLRRKRKRSLLETLCTGSYLDVEKTSLWFYQLVRCSWRHVPESDSWHLVFQPCSRSCQFQLSKGRKSVAVEMLFGVRQGDSDIFVASQPTEAQKGGSSSFVSSQPAEANFIASTAWPETYAVAEAKFFRHVARQVPCESLHLKCLQVFTCILRATGFSSSVWKTVVMHVLTTVPLSRWRRREFARRLWDIMAYLRRCLQSKRLEHFVLGNERLPAEISLPLAVQRLEPLNLFEHLARDPAAHREAMRAYGQLRFRLWALLSSH
;
A
#
# COMPACT_ATOMS: atom_id res chain seq x y z
N MET A 1 34.03 61.66 7.75
CA MET A 1 34.67 60.79 6.74
C MET A 1 33.87 59.50 6.68
N ILE A 2 33.14 59.32 5.56
CA ILE A 2 32.59 58.09 4.95
C ILE A 2 31.45 57.30 5.66
N LYS A 3 30.28 57.30 5.00
CA LYS A 3 29.17 56.31 5.02
C LYS A 3 29.59 55.04 4.28
N VAL A 4 29.07 53.85 4.65
CA VAL A 4 28.50 52.84 3.72
C VAL A 4 27.47 51.97 4.48
N ASP A 5 26.29 51.80 3.86
CA ASP A 5 25.19 50.90 4.23
C ASP A 5 25.53 49.41 4.01
N ASP A 6 24.83 48.49 4.67
CA ASP A 6 24.13 47.42 3.92
C ASP A 6 23.15 46.62 4.81
N ASN A 7 22.07 46.24 4.15
CA ASN A 7 20.79 45.75 4.62
C ASN A 7 20.62 44.28 4.19
N ASP A 8 19.94 43.42 4.97
CA ASP A 8 19.24 42.17 4.55
C ASP A 8 19.09 41.21 5.75
N ARG A 9 18.04 40.40 5.94
CA ARG A 9 16.69 40.27 5.35
C ARG A 9 15.93 39.30 6.26
N ASN A 10 14.65 39.57 6.49
CA ASN A 10 13.72 38.70 7.21
C ASN A 10 13.54 37.35 6.51
N LYS A 11 13.38 36.29 7.30
CA LYS A 11 12.79 35.01 6.89
C LYS A 11 11.36 34.99 7.41
N ASP A 12 10.39 35.06 6.51
CA ASP A 12 9.01 34.70 6.80
C ASP A 12 8.70 33.40 6.05
N ASP A 13 8.35 32.38 6.82
CA ASP A 13 7.78 31.11 6.38
C ASP A 13 6.28 31.34 6.09
N GLU A 14 5.81 31.02 4.88
CA GLU A 14 4.37 30.86 4.64
C GLU A 14 4.09 29.54 3.92
N GLU A 15 3.31 28.70 4.60
CA GLU A 15 2.76 27.43 4.17
C GLU A 15 1.68 27.63 3.10
N GLY A 16 1.87 27.04 1.92
CA GLY A 16 0.87 27.06 0.84
C GLY A 16 0.07 25.76 0.80
N GLY A 17 -1.21 25.83 1.19
CA GLY A 17 -2.18 24.76 1.04
C GLY A 17 -2.51 24.44 -0.43
N VAL A 18 -2.81 23.18 -0.72
CA VAL A 18 -3.14 22.67 -2.05
C VAL A 18 -4.63 22.34 -2.10
N ASN A 19 -5.35 22.94 -3.06
CA ASN A 19 -6.73 22.61 -3.35
C ASN A 19 -6.79 21.80 -4.66
N VAL A 20 -7.53 20.68 -4.67
CA VAL A 20 -7.68 19.80 -5.85
C VAL A 20 -9.16 19.50 -6.07
N GLU A 21 -9.68 19.95 -7.21
CA GLU A 21 -11.04 19.64 -7.69
C GLU A 21 -10.98 18.51 -8.73
N ALA A 22 -11.89 17.53 -8.61
CA ALA A 22 -11.95 16.37 -9.49
C ALA A 22 -13.03 16.55 -10.56
N ASN A 23 -12.68 16.37 -11.84
CA ASN A 23 -13.64 16.42 -12.94
C ASN A 23 -13.99 15.00 -13.45
N LYS A 24 -15.28 14.77 -13.67
CA LYS A 24 -15.91 13.50 -14.09
C LYS A 24 -15.90 13.40 -15.62
N ASN A 25 -15.61 12.22 -16.19
CA ASN A 25 -15.89 11.93 -17.60
C ASN A 25 -16.82 10.71 -17.71
N GLU A 26 -17.90 10.89 -18.47
CA GLU A 26 -18.90 9.89 -18.85
C GLU A 26 -18.44 9.11 -20.10
N ALA A 27 -18.78 7.82 -20.17
CA ALA A 27 -18.46 6.94 -21.28
C ALA A 27 -19.62 6.87 -22.29
N ARG A 28 -19.31 7.07 -23.58
CA ARG A 28 -20.20 6.78 -24.71
C ARG A 28 -20.09 5.31 -25.12
N LYS A 29 -21.24 4.69 -25.41
CA LYS A 29 -21.37 3.37 -26.05
C LYS A 29 -21.39 3.55 -27.57
N GLU A 30 -20.77 2.63 -28.29
CA GLU A 30 -21.07 2.37 -29.70
C GLU A 30 -21.47 0.89 -29.84
N ASP A 31 -22.65 0.70 -30.43
CA ASP A 31 -23.22 -0.57 -30.88
C ASP A 31 -22.63 -0.91 -32.26
N GLU A 32 -22.31 -2.18 -32.50
CA GLU A 32 -22.43 -2.77 -33.84
C GLU A 32 -22.95 -4.21 -33.71
N GLY A 33 -24.11 -4.45 -34.33
CA GLY A 33 -24.67 -5.76 -34.58
C GLY A 33 -24.36 -6.24 -36.00
N GLY A 34 -24.50 -7.54 -36.24
CA GLY A 34 -24.46 -8.10 -37.60
C GLY A 34 -24.30 -9.61 -37.65
N ASN A 35 -25.43 -10.33 -37.71
CA ASN A 35 -25.58 -11.74 -38.08
C ASN A 35 -24.86 -12.11 -39.40
N VAL A 36 -24.41 -13.37 -39.54
CA VAL A 36 -24.79 -14.29 -40.65
C VAL A 36 -24.58 -15.75 -40.20
N ALA A 37 -25.55 -16.61 -40.53
CA ALA A 37 -25.60 -18.05 -40.31
C ALA A 37 -25.10 -18.87 -41.52
N ALA A 38 -24.59 -20.10 -41.31
CA ALA A 38 -24.74 -21.23 -42.26
C ALA A 38 -24.29 -22.61 -41.68
N ARG A 39 -25.29 -23.47 -41.46
CA ARG A 39 -25.45 -24.91 -41.79
C ARG A 39 -24.27 -25.89 -42.00
N GLU A 40 -24.34 -26.96 -41.18
CA GLU A 40 -24.35 -28.43 -41.47
C GLU A 40 -23.44 -29.10 -42.54
N LYS A 41 -22.67 -30.10 -42.09
CA LYS A 41 -22.62 -31.54 -42.47
C LYS A 41 -21.31 -32.11 -41.87
N GLY A 42 -21.26 -33.21 -41.12
CA GLY A 42 -21.69 -34.58 -41.43
C GLY A 42 -20.44 -35.41 -41.79
N GLY A 43 -20.10 -36.44 -41.01
CA GLY A 43 -19.03 -37.39 -41.38
C GLY A 43 -18.43 -38.17 -40.21
N SER A 44 -18.56 -39.49 -40.27
CA SER A 44 -18.15 -40.53 -39.31
C SER A 44 -16.92 -41.26 -39.84
N ASP A 45 -15.97 -41.60 -38.95
CA ASP A 45 -15.16 -42.84 -38.92
C ASP A 45 -14.16 -42.70 -37.74
N GLY A 46 -13.89 -43.67 -36.87
CA GLY A 46 -13.64 -45.08 -37.13
C GLY A 46 -12.13 -45.32 -36.98
N GLY A 47 -11.67 -45.75 -35.80
CA GLY A 47 -10.24 -46.04 -35.56
C GLY A 47 -9.94 -46.41 -34.11
N LYS A 48 -9.86 -47.71 -33.86
CA LYS A 48 -9.45 -48.38 -32.61
C LYS A 48 -8.03 -48.89 -32.83
N GLU A 49 -7.13 -48.67 -31.88
CA GLU A 49 -5.86 -49.39 -31.58
C GLU A 49 -5.01 -48.43 -30.72
N GLU A 50 -4.20 -48.80 -29.74
CA GLU A 50 -3.90 -50.05 -29.06
C GLU A 50 -3.19 -49.68 -27.73
N ASN A 51 -2.95 -50.68 -26.90
CA ASN A 51 -2.40 -50.58 -25.56
C ASN A 51 -1.00 -49.95 -25.46
N GLY A 52 -0.80 -49.16 -24.41
CA GLY A 52 0.53 -48.75 -23.92
C GLY A 52 0.47 -48.44 -22.43
N ARG A 53 0.65 -49.47 -21.59
CA ARG A 53 1.00 -49.30 -20.17
C ARG A 53 2.48 -48.97 -20.10
N GLU A 54 2.82 -47.75 -19.74
CA GLU A 54 4.13 -47.40 -19.20
C GLU A 54 3.92 -46.78 -17.83
N ASP A 55 4.40 -47.49 -16.81
CA ASP A 55 4.60 -46.99 -15.46
C ASP A 55 5.58 -45.80 -15.52
N ARG A 56 5.11 -44.60 -15.18
CA ARG A 56 5.98 -43.47 -14.86
C ARG A 56 5.74 -43.00 -13.43
N GLU A 57 6.80 -43.18 -12.67
CA GLU A 57 7.13 -42.72 -11.34
C GLU A 57 6.66 -41.27 -11.08
N ASP A 58 5.64 -41.11 -10.22
CA ASP A 58 5.17 -39.84 -9.69
C ASP A 58 6.28 -39.19 -8.83
N THR A 59 7.16 -38.43 -9.46
CA THR A 59 7.96 -37.41 -8.77
C THR A 59 7.02 -36.26 -8.42
N ARG A 60 6.48 -36.29 -7.20
CA ARG A 60 5.75 -35.17 -6.60
C ARG A 60 6.71 -34.00 -6.42
N ASP A 61 6.82 -33.19 -7.46
CA ASP A 61 7.31 -31.82 -7.32
C ASP A 61 6.27 -31.06 -6.50
N ALA A 62 6.67 -30.63 -5.31
CA ALA A 62 5.88 -29.79 -4.44
C ALA A 62 5.82 -28.39 -5.06
N GLY A 63 4.99 -28.26 -6.09
CA GLY A 63 4.61 -27.02 -6.73
C GLY A 63 4.02 -26.07 -5.69
N LYS A 64 4.86 -25.14 -5.27
CA LYS A 64 4.57 -24.00 -4.40
C LYS A 64 3.46 -23.16 -5.04
N LEU A 65 2.20 -23.47 -4.69
CA LEU A 65 1.03 -22.73 -5.16
C LEU A 65 1.06 -21.30 -4.59
N ASN A 66 1.21 -20.41 -5.53
CA ASN A 66 1.51 -19.00 -5.45
C ASN A 66 0.21 -18.20 -5.53
N SER A 67 0.03 -17.31 -4.54
CA SER A 67 -0.62 -16.00 -4.64
C SER A 67 -1.85 -15.90 -5.54
N ALA A 68 -3.01 -16.37 -5.06
CA ALA A 68 -4.30 -16.04 -5.67
C ALA A 68 -5.29 -15.66 -4.59
N GLY A 69 -5.45 -14.35 -4.36
CA GLY A 69 -6.55 -13.86 -3.53
C GLY A 69 -6.53 -12.40 -3.07
N GLN A 70 -5.56 -11.60 -3.47
CA GLN A 70 -5.55 -10.17 -3.15
C GLN A 70 -6.16 -9.39 -4.31
N THR A 71 -7.37 -8.87 -4.08
CA THR A 71 -7.96 -7.84 -4.93
C THR A 71 -6.96 -6.70 -5.05
N ALA A 72 -6.52 -6.41 -6.28
CA ALA A 72 -5.52 -5.38 -6.53
C ALA A 72 -5.96 -4.06 -5.88
N ALA A 73 -5.10 -3.48 -5.05
CA ALA A 73 -5.34 -2.17 -4.47
C ALA A 73 -5.64 -1.18 -5.60
N ARG A 74 -6.65 -0.31 -5.39
CA ARG A 74 -6.98 0.74 -6.35
C ARG A 74 -5.73 1.54 -6.64
N THR A 75 -5.33 1.62 -7.90
CA THR A 75 -4.05 2.21 -8.30
C THR A 75 -4.30 3.50 -9.05
N PHE A 76 -3.56 4.55 -8.71
CA PHE A 76 -3.73 5.90 -9.24
C PHE A 76 -2.41 6.42 -9.84
N SER A 77 -2.49 7.49 -10.61
CA SER A 77 -1.32 8.26 -11.03
C SER A 77 -1.43 9.69 -10.50
N VAL A 78 -0.36 10.18 -9.88
CA VAL A 78 -0.34 11.52 -9.29
C VAL A 78 0.15 12.51 -10.34
N ARG A 79 -0.76 13.35 -10.87
CA ARG A 79 -0.38 14.42 -11.79
C ARG A 79 0.25 15.58 -11.02
N VAL A 80 1.38 16.08 -11.51
CA VAL A 80 2.10 17.21 -10.92
C VAL A 80 2.04 18.39 -11.87
N GLU A 81 1.47 19.49 -11.37
CA GLU A 81 1.32 20.74 -12.10
C GLU A 81 2.01 21.86 -11.34
N LEU A 82 2.71 22.71 -12.07
CA LEU A 82 3.26 23.94 -11.50
C LEU A 82 2.16 24.99 -11.53
N VAL A 83 1.74 25.43 -10.36
CA VAL A 83 0.81 26.56 -10.19
C VAL A 83 1.60 27.81 -9.86
N CYS A 84 1.27 28.91 -10.52
CA CYS A 84 1.87 30.21 -10.23
C CYS A 84 1.19 30.83 -9.01
N THR A 85 1.95 31.16 -7.98
CA THR A 85 1.45 31.88 -6.80
C THR A 85 1.71 33.38 -6.87
N CYS A 86 2.18 33.90 -8.01
CA CYS A 86 2.36 35.34 -8.17
C CYS A 86 1.03 36.07 -8.05
N LYS A 87 0.99 37.10 -7.22
CA LYS A 87 -0.07 38.11 -7.25
C LYS A 87 -0.03 38.73 -8.66
N ARG A 88 -1.18 38.83 -9.33
CA ARG A 88 -1.31 39.41 -10.69
C ARG A 88 -0.51 40.72 -10.74
N GLU A 89 0.35 40.82 -11.75
CA GLU A 89 1.36 41.87 -11.96
C GLU A 89 0.93 43.25 -11.43
N GLN A 90 1.54 43.68 -10.33
CA GLN A 90 1.69 45.10 -10.01
C GLN A 90 3.18 45.38 -9.84
N LEU A 91 3.63 46.44 -10.54
CA LEU A 91 4.99 46.95 -10.67
C LEU A 91 5.90 46.14 -11.61
N GLY A 92 6.44 46.84 -12.61
CA GLY A 92 7.29 46.34 -13.70
C GLY A 92 8.65 45.78 -13.32
N GLU A 93 8.73 45.00 -12.24
CA GLU A 93 9.87 44.17 -11.91
C GLU A 93 9.84 42.87 -12.71
N LYS A 94 11.01 42.44 -13.20
CA LYS A 94 11.13 41.22 -14.01
C LYS A 94 10.60 40.02 -13.21
N PRO A 95 9.63 39.23 -13.75
CA PRO A 95 9.06 38.14 -12.98
C PRO A 95 10.14 37.10 -12.64
N LEU A 96 10.35 36.89 -11.33
CA LEU A 96 11.22 35.83 -10.79
C LEU A 96 10.56 34.45 -10.85
N CYS A 97 9.26 34.39 -11.17
CA CYS A 97 8.51 33.15 -11.26
C CYS A 97 8.95 32.27 -12.43
N PHE A 98 9.12 30.98 -12.14
CA PHE A 98 9.48 29.95 -13.11
C PHE A 98 8.49 29.83 -14.28
N LEU A 99 7.22 30.17 -14.06
CA LEU A 99 6.16 30.09 -15.08
C LEU A 99 6.09 31.35 -15.95
N HIS A 100 6.36 32.53 -15.39
CA HIS A 100 6.32 33.80 -16.10
C HIS A 100 7.64 34.14 -16.81
N ARG A 101 8.74 33.44 -16.50
CA ARG A 101 10.05 33.65 -17.14
C ARG A 101 10.19 32.84 -18.43
N SER A 102 10.60 33.48 -19.53
CA SER A 102 10.65 32.82 -20.85
C SER A 102 11.60 31.60 -20.89
N LYS A 103 11.10 30.48 -21.44
CA LYS A 103 11.79 29.17 -21.54
C LYS A 103 13.21 29.25 -22.12
N LYS A 104 13.50 30.25 -22.97
CA LYS A 104 14.81 30.43 -23.63
C LYS A 104 15.94 30.86 -22.67
N LYS A 105 15.65 31.60 -21.59
CA LYS A 105 16.68 32.08 -20.64
C LYS A 105 17.00 31.08 -19.51
N LEU A 106 16.18 30.04 -19.33
CA LEU A 106 16.28 29.08 -18.23
C LEU A 106 17.22 27.89 -18.53
N ARG A 107 17.45 27.59 -19.81
CA ARG A 107 18.22 26.40 -20.25
C ARG A 107 19.73 26.45 -19.97
N ARG A 108 20.32 27.63 -19.80
CA ARG A 108 21.80 27.80 -19.78
C ARG A 108 22.45 27.77 -18.38
N LYS A 109 21.69 27.69 -17.28
CA LYS A 109 22.22 27.68 -15.89
C LYS A 109 21.49 26.73 -14.94
N ARG A 110 20.64 25.82 -15.44
CA ARG A 110 19.64 25.14 -14.60
C ARG A 110 20.20 23.91 -13.89
N LYS A 111 20.09 23.89 -12.56
CA LYS A 111 19.85 22.63 -11.82
C LYS A 111 18.55 22.02 -12.38
N ARG A 112 18.50 20.69 -12.57
CA ARG A 112 17.29 19.99 -13.03
C ARG A 112 16.10 20.44 -12.19
N SER A 113 14.98 20.77 -12.83
CA SER A 113 13.78 21.14 -12.09
C SER A 113 13.30 19.97 -11.22
N LEU A 114 12.55 20.26 -10.16
CA LEU A 114 11.98 19.21 -9.30
C LEU A 114 11.07 18.27 -10.11
N LEU A 115 10.34 18.80 -11.11
CA LEU A 115 9.60 18.01 -12.09
C LEU A 115 10.48 17.08 -12.91
N GLU A 116 11.58 17.60 -13.49
CA GLU A 116 12.50 16.77 -14.28
C GLU A 116 13.19 15.69 -13.43
N THR A 117 13.31 15.94 -12.11
CA THR A 117 13.94 15.01 -11.16
C THR A 117 12.99 13.92 -10.68
N LEU A 118 11.72 14.26 -10.40
CA LEU A 118 10.76 13.34 -9.74
C LEU A 118 9.67 12.80 -10.66
N CYS A 119 9.42 13.42 -11.81
CA CYS A 119 8.30 13.07 -12.68
C CYS A 119 8.76 12.38 -13.97
N THR A 120 7.88 11.55 -14.52
CA THR A 120 7.94 11.08 -15.91
C THR A 120 6.75 11.67 -16.65
N GLY A 121 7.01 12.51 -17.65
CA GLY A 121 5.98 13.37 -18.22
C GLY A 121 5.44 14.37 -17.19
N SER A 122 4.13 14.35 -16.96
CA SER A 122 3.44 15.18 -15.95
C SER A 122 3.03 14.41 -14.70
N TYR A 123 3.51 13.17 -14.52
CA TYR A 123 3.13 12.31 -13.42
C TYR A 123 4.32 12.00 -12.51
N LEU A 124 4.06 11.97 -11.21
CA LEU A 124 5.04 11.63 -10.20
C LEU A 124 5.48 10.18 -10.40
N ASP A 125 6.77 9.99 -10.59
CA ASP A 125 7.37 8.69 -10.87
C ASP A 125 7.96 8.12 -9.57
N VAL A 126 7.50 6.93 -9.22
CA VAL A 126 7.86 6.26 -7.95
C VAL A 126 9.36 5.94 -7.91
N GLU A 127 9.93 5.50 -9.02
CA GLU A 127 11.34 5.08 -9.08
C GLU A 127 12.28 6.26 -9.00
N LYS A 128 11.95 7.34 -9.73
CA LYS A 128 12.67 8.61 -9.63
C LYS A 128 12.56 9.21 -8.23
N THR A 129 11.37 9.15 -7.63
CA THR A 129 11.16 9.59 -6.25
C THR A 129 12.00 8.79 -5.27
N SER A 130 12.00 7.45 -5.40
CA SER A 130 12.82 6.57 -4.58
C SER A 130 14.31 6.88 -4.70
N LEU A 131 14.82 7.02 -5.93
CA LEU A 131 16.22 7.35 -6.19
C LEU A 131 16.61 8.71 -5.62
N TRP A 132 15.72 9.70 -5.72
CA TRP A 132 15.96 11.02 -5.16
C TRP A 132 16.02 10.97 -3.62
N PHE A 133 15.08 10.29 -2.97
CA PHE A 133 15.10 10.10 -1.51
C PHE A 133 16.32 9.30 -1.04
N TYR A 134 16.71 8.27 -1.78
CA TYR A 134 17.94 7.53 -1.52
C TYR A 134 19.16 8.47 -1.47
N GLN A 135 19.29 9.35 -2.45
CA GLN A 135 20.39 10.33 -2.49
C GLN A 135 20.30 11.31 -1.32
N LEU A 136 19.09 11.78 -1.01
CA LEU A 136 18.85 12.67 0.12
C LEU A 136 19.24 12.03 1.46
N VAL A 137 18.79 10.81 1.74
CA VAL A 137 19.14 10.07 2.96
C VAL A 137 20.65 9.84 3.04
N ARG A 138 21.28 9.42 1.93
CA ARG A 138 22.73 9.19 1.89
C ARG A 138 23.55 10.45 2.17
N CYS A 139 23.12 11.61 1.66
CA CYS A 139 23.77 12.89 1.93
C CYS A 139 23.49 13.37 3.36
N SER A 140 22.25 13.22 3.84
CA SER A 140 21.82 13.67 5.17
C SER A 140 22.45 12.84 6.28
N TRP A 141 22.63 11.54 6.07
CA TRP A 141 23.23 10.61 7.05
C TRP A 141 24.59 11.09 7.57
N ARG A 142 25.41 11.72 6.72
CA ARG A 142 26.73 12.26 7.10
C ARG A 142 26.69 13.39 8.13
N HIS A 143 25.51 13.95 8.39
CA HIS A 143 25.29 15.06 9.32
C HIS A 143 24.51 14.61 10.56
N VAL A 144 24.16 13.33 10.67
CA VAL A 144 23.43 12.76 11.80
C VAL A 144 24.47 12.27 12.82
N PRO A 145 24.43 12.68 14.10
CA PRO A 145 25.43 12.29 15.10
C PRO A 145 25.67 10.78 15.21
N GLU A 146 24.63 9.98 14.95
CA GLU A 146 24.69 8.53 14.98
C GLU A 146 25.56 7.92 13.87
N SER A 147 25.92 8.68 12.82
CA SER A 147 26.70 8.18 11.68
C SER A 147 28.09 7.67 12.05
N ASP A 148 28.65 8.17 13.14
CA ASP A 148 29.98 7.77 13.62
C ASP A 148 29.95 6.40 14.32
N SER A 149 28.77 5.98 14.78
CA SER A 149 28.61 4.76 15.58
C SER A 149 27.69 3.70 14.97
N TRP A 150 26.98 4.06 13.90
CA TRP A 150 26.11 3.17 13.14
C TRP A 150 26.54 3.08 11.68
N HIS A 151 26.56 1.86 11.15
CA HIS A 151 26.78 1.63 9.72
C HIS A 151 25.45 1.59 9.00
N LEU A 152 25.33 2.41 7.94
CA LEU A 152 24.18 2.44 7.06
C LEU A 152 24.53 1.72 5.76
N VAL A 153 23.82 0.63 5.47
CA VAL A 153 23.95 -0.14 4.22
C VAL A 153 22.62 -0.09 3.48
N PHE A 154 22.59 0.58 2.34
CA PHE A 154 21.40 0.60 1.51
C PHE A 154 21.15 -0.75 0.83
N GLN A 155 19.88 -1.09 0.67
CA GLN A 155 19.42 -2.28 -0.03
C GLN A 155 18.81 -1.88 -1.39
N PRO A 156 19.00 -2.67 -2.45
CA PRO A 156 18.39 -2.40 -3.75
C PRO A 156 16.85 -2.46 -3.65
N CYS A 157 16.17 -1.35 -3.93
CA CYS A 157 14.73 -1.32 -4.12
C CYS A 157 14.34 -0.17 -5.06
N SER A 158 13.53 -0.46 -6.08
CA SER A 158 13.10 0.54 -7.05
C SER A 158 11.99 1.44 -6.50
N ARG A 159 11.16 0.95 -5.56
CA ARG A 159 9.93 1.63 -5.15
C ARG A 159 9.86 2.08 -3.69
N SER A 160 10.91 1.80 -2.92
CA SER A 160 11.06 2.27 -1.55
C SER A 160 12.53 2.53 -1.25
N CYS A 161 12.80 3.33 -0.22
CA CYS A 161 14.16 3.51 0.26
C CYS A 161 14.41 2.52 1.41
N GLN A 162 15.12 1.42 1.10
CA GLN A 162 15.46 0.38 2.06
C GLN A 162 16.92 0.49 2.48
N PHE A 163 17.18 0.39 3.78
CA PHE A 163 18.54 0.36 4.32
C PHE A 163 18.58 -0.39 5.66
N GLN A 164 19.74 -0.97 5.94
CA GLN A 164 20.06 -1.60 7.22
C GLN A 164 20.95 -0.66 8.02
N LEU A 165 20.57 -0.43 9.27
CA LEU A 165 21.40 0.24 10.27
C LEU A 165 21.99 -0.83 11.19
N SER A 166 23.31 -0.82 11.39
CA SER A 166 23.96 -1.76 12.31
C SER A 166 24.96 -1.08 13.24
N LYS A 167 25.03 -1.57 14.49
CA LYS A 167 25.98 -1.15 15.52
C LYS A 167 26.37 -2.38 16.34
N GLY A 168 27.56 -2.91 16.10
CA GLY A 168 28.02 -4.18 16.69
C GLY A 168 27.07 -5.33 16.33
N ARG A 169 26.46 -5.96 17.34
CA ARG A 169 25.49 -7.05 17.16
C ARG A 169 24.05 -6.59 16.90
N LYS A 170 23.77 -5.28 17.02
CA LYS A 170 22.43 -4.74 16.78
C LYS A 170 22.30 -4.41 15.30
N SER A 171 21.25 -4.89 14.66
CA SER A 171 20.87 -4.48 13.31
C SER A 171 19.38 -4.21 13.23
N VAL A 172 19.01 -3.20 12.44
CA VAL A 172 17.63 -2.84 12.16
C VAL A 172 17.50 -2.63 10.65
N ALA A 173 16.58 -3.35 10.03
CA ALA A 173 16.16 -3.07 8.67
C ALA A 173 15.07 -1.99 8.68
N VAL A 174 15.24 -0.96 7.86
CA VAL A 174 14.31 0.15 7.71
C VAL A 174 13.86 0.20 6.25
N GLU A 175 12.57 0.28 6.05
CA GLU A 175 11.95 0.55 4.75
C GLU A 175 11.14 1.84 4.85
N MET A 176 11.50 2.82 4.02
CA MET A 176 10.78 4.07 3.88
C MET A 176 9.92 4.04 2.62
N LEU A 177 8.60 4.15 2.82
CA LEU A 177 7.60 4.27 1.76
C LEU A 177 7.22 5.73 1.58
N PHE A 178 6.95 6.12 0.34
CA PHE A 178 6.51 7.47 0.01
C PHE A 178 4.99 7.49 -0.09
N GLY A 179 4.36 8.51 0.49
CA GLY A 179 2.90 8.67 0.47
C GLY A 179 2.50 10.06 0.03
N VAL A 180 1.53 10.15 -0.89
CA VAL A 180 0.88 11.40 -1.28
C VAL A 180 -0.52 11.40 -0.70
N ARG A 181 -0.84 12.42 0.12
CA ARG A 181 -2.16 12.57 0.74
C ARG A 181 -3.18 13.02 -0.29
N GLN A 182 -4.38 12.44 -0.27
CA GLN A 182 -5.49 12.88 -1.09
C GLN A 182 -6.25 14.03 -0.39
N GLY A 183 -6.02 15.27 -0.82
CA GLY A 183 -6.63 16.46 -0.23
C GLY A 183 -6.39 16.54 1.28
N ASP A 184 -7.46 16.76 2.05
CA ASP A 184 -7.43 16.79 3.52
C ASP A 184 -7.96 15.51 4.17
N SER A 185 -7.97 14.42 3.41
CA SER A 185 -8.39 13.11 3.92
C SER A 185 -7.24 12.29 4.51
N ASP A 186 -7.58 11.22 5.21
CA ASP A 186 -6.66 10.20 5.71
C ASP A 186 -6.37 9.10 4.68
N ILE A 187 -6.72 9.33 3.42
CA ILE A 187 -6.41 8.47 2.29
C ILE A 187 -5.12 8.93 1.64
N PHE A 188 -4.24 7.97 1.39
CA PHE A 188 -2.96 8.20 0.73
C PHE A 188 -2.85 7.27 -0.46
N VAL A 189 -2.09 7.70 -1.46
CA VAL A 189 -1.51 6.78 -2.44
C VAL A 189 -0.03 6.61 -2.10
N ALA A 190 0.46 5.38 -2.10
CA ALA A 190 1.79 5.05 -1.60
C ALA A 190 2.65 4.37 -2.66
N SER A 191 3.97 4.45 -2.48
CA SER A 191 4.94 3.79 -3.36
C SER A 191 4.99 2.27 -3.19
N GLN A 192 4.25 1.73 -2.21
CA GLN A 192 4.27 0.33 -1.84
C GLN A 192 4.03 -0.57 -3.07
N PRO A 193 4.93 -1.54 -3.33
CA PRO A 193 4.71 -2.50 -4.41
C PRO A 193 3.51 -3.38 -4.10
N THR A 194 2.72 -3.66 -5.13
CA THR A 194 1.69 -4.71 -5.05
C THR A 194 2.37 -6.05 -4.76
N GLU A 195 1.72 -6.99 -4.08
CA GLU A 195 2.32 -8.28 -3.71
C GLU A 195 2.84 -9.07 -4.94
N ALA A 196 2.24 -8.88 -6.12
CA ALA A 196 2.75 -9.40 -7.41
C ALA A 196 4.12 -8.82 -7.81
N GLN A 197 4.47 -7.62 -7.36
CA GLN A 197 5.74 -6.94 -7.62
C GLN A 197 6.79 -7.22 -6.53
N LYS A 198 6.40 -7.73 -5.35
CA LYS A 198 7.35 -8.11 -4.28
C LYS A 198 8.17 -9.37 -4.60
N GLY A 199 7.70 -10.20 -5.54
CA GLY A 199 8.39 -11.42 -5.96
C GLY A 199 9.39 -11.24 -7.11
N GLY A 200 9.39 -10.08 -7.76
CA GLY A 200 10.33 -9.76 -8.85
C GLY A 200 11.50 -8.96 -8.30
N SER A 201 12.62 -9.62 -7.99
CA SER A 201 13.91 -8.92 -7.94
C SER A 201 14.08 -8.23 -9.29
N SER A 202 14.16 -6.90 -9.30
CA SER A 202 14.26 -6.05 -10.49
C SER A 202 15.65 -6.15 -11.12
N SER A 203 16.10 -7.35 -11.44
CA SER A 203 17.33 -7.63 -12.18
C SER A 203 17.06 -8.42 -13.45
N PHE A 204 16.00 -8.09 -14.18
CA PHE A 204 15.93 -8.38 -15.61
C PHE A 204 15.35 -7.15 -16.30
N VAL A 205 16.07 -6.66 -17.29
CA VAL A 205 15.60 -5.63 -18.22
C VAL A 205 14.35 -6.21 -18.89
N SER A 206 13.19 -5.81 -18.39
CA SER A 206 11.91 -6.24 -18.92
C SER A 206 11.76 -5.62 -20.30
N SER A 207 11.72 -6.46 -21.33
CA SER A 207 11.42 -6.12 -22.74
C SER A 207 9.97 -5.64 -22.93
N GLN A 208 9.37 -5.05 -21.91
CA GLN A 208 8.02 -4.54 -21.94
C GLN A 208 7.96 -3.24 -22.75
N PRO A 209 6.85 -2.98 -23.45
CA PRO A 209 6.66 -1.75 -24.20
C PRO A 209 6.81 -0.53 -23.29
N ALA A 210 7.36 0.57 -23.82
CA ALA A 210 7.67 1.79 -23.05
C ALA A 210 6.45 2.33 -22.25
N GLU A 211 5.24 2.13 -22.77
CA GLU A 211 3.99 2.48 -22.10
C GLU A 211 3.72 1.64 -20.85
N ALA A 212 4.03 0.35 -20.86
CA ALA A 212 3.87 -0.52 -19.70
C ALA A 212 4.86 -0.15 -18.58
N ASN A 213 6.11 0.19 -18.94
CA ASN A 213 7.10 0.69 -17.99
C ASN A 213 6.68 2.03 -17.38
N PHE A 214 6.11 2.92 -18.19
CA PHE A 214 5.55 4.19 -17.73
C PHE A 214 4.39 4.00 -16.75
N ILE A 215 3.43 3.14 -17.06
CA ILE A 215 2.29 2.85 -16.18
C ILE A 215 2.78 2.22 -14.88
N ALA A 216 3.75 1.31 -14.94
CA ALA A 216 4.32 0.69 -13.75
C ALA A 216 5.05 1.68 -12.85
N SER A 217 5.90 2.57 -13.41
CA SER A 217 6.68 3.53 -12.62
C SER A 217 5.84 4.66 -12.04
N THR A 218 4.72 5.02 -12.67
CA THR A 218 3.80 6.10 -12.23
C THR A 218 2.54 5.59 -11.52
N ALA A 219 2.44 4.29 -11.28
CA ALA A 219 1.38 3.68 -10.47
C ALA A 219 1.61 3.93 -8.98
N TRP A 220 0.62 4.46 -8.27
CA TRP A 220 0.59 4.68 -6.83
C TRP A 220 -0.65 4.01 -6.24
N PRO A 221 -0.53 2.80 -5.65
CA PRO A 221 -1.64 2.13 -4.97
C PRO A 221 -2.18 2.94 -3.79
N GLU A 222 -3.50 2.98 -3.66
CA GLU A 222 -4.21 3.57 -2.52
C GLU A 222 -3.95 2.74 -1.25
N THR A 223 -3.75 3.44 -0.14
CA THR A 223 -3.51 2.86 1.18
C THR A 223 -4.34 3.56 2.24
N TYR A 224 -4.80 2.77 3.20
CA TYR A 224 -5.59 3.22 4.34
C TYR A 224 -4.80 3.20 5.65
N ALA A 225 -3.48 3.01 5.58
CA ALA A 225 -2.62 2.81 6.75
C ALA A 225 -2.72 3.96 7.78
N VAL A 226 -2.88 5.20 7.32
CA VAL A 226 -3.03 6.37 8.21
C VAL A 226 -4.39 6.35 8.91
N ALA A 227 -5.48 6.08 8.17
CA ALA A 227 -6.82 5.90 8.75
C ALA A 227 -6.85 4.75 9.77
N GLU A 228 -6.23 3.61 9.46
CA GLU A 228 -6.12 2.48 10.38
C GLU A 228 -5.32 2.83 11.63
N ALA A 229 -4.19 3.52 11.48
CA ALA A 229 -3.38 3.97 12.61
C ALA A 229 -4.13 4.96 13.51
N LYS A 230 -4.91 5.89 12.91
CA LYS A 230 -5.80 6.78 13.65
C LYS A 230 -6.87 6.00 14.41
N PHE A 231 -7.47 4.96 13.81
CA PHE A 231 -8.43 4.11 14.51
C PHE A 231 -7.81 3.44 15.74
N PHE A 232 -6.64 2.80 15.61
CA PHE A 232 -5.96 2.20 16.76
C PHE A 232 -5.62 3.23 17.84
N ARG A 233 -5.19 4.44 17.43
CA ARG A 233 -4.93 5.54 18.38
C ARG A 233 -6.20 5.99 19.10
N HIS A 234 -7.32 6.11 18.37
CA HIS A 234 -8.63 6.44 18.95
C HIS A 234 -9.09 5.40 19.97
N VAL A 235 -8.93 4.11 19.67
CA VAL A 235 -9.19 3.01 20.60
C VAL A 235 -8.27 3.06 21.82
N ALA A 236 -6.97 3.33 21.61
CA ALA A 236 -5.98 3.35 22.68
C ALA A 236 -6.31 4.37 23.78
N ARG A 237 -6.98 5.48 23.45
CA ARG A 237 -7.43 6.50 24.42
C ARG A 237 -8.60 6.05 25.30
N GLN A 238 -9.30 4.97 24.93
CA GLN A 238 -10.55 4.55 25.58
C GLN A 238 -10.44 3.20 26.30
N VAL A 239 -9.46 2.37 25.96
CA VAL A 239 -9.30 1.06 26.59
C VAL A 239 -8.74 1.19 28.01
N PRO A 240 -9.25 0.42 29.00
CA PRO A 240 -8.77 0.48 30.39
C PRO A 240 -7.32 0.06 30.59
N CYS A 241 -6.79 -0.75 29.68
CA CYS A 241 -5.40 -1.20 29.70
C CYS A 241 -4.73 -0.74 28.40
N GLU A 242 -3.82 0.22 28.51
CA GLU A 242 -3.05 0.71 27.37
C GLU A 242 -2.41 -0.47 26.62
N SER A 243 -2.50 -0.43 25.29
CA SER A 243 -1.94 -1.42 24.35
C SER A 243 -2.47 -2.86 24.40
N LEU A 244 -3.45 -3.22 25.26
CA LEU A 244 -3.92 -4.63 25.32
C LEU A 244 -4.36 -5.17 23.95
N HIS A 245 -5.11 -4.37 23.20
CA HIS A 245 -5.56 -4.69 21.86
C HIS A 245 -4.40 -4.87 20.86
N LEU A 246 -3.32 -4.09 21.01
CA LEU A 246 -2.09 -4.26 20.22
C LEU A 246 -1.32 -5.51 20.61
N LYS A 247 -1.28 -5.86 21.90
CA LYS A 247 -0.69 -7.12 22.38
C LYS A 247 -1.46 -8.33 21.83
N CYS A 248 -2.79 -8.25 21.76
CA CYS A 248 -3.59 -9.28 21.11
C CYS A 248 -3.21 -9.41 19.62
N LEU A 249 -3.09 -8.29 18.90
CA LEU A 249 -2.66 -8.29 17.50
C LEU A 249 -1.26 -8.90 17.34
N GLN A 250 -0.30 -8.53 18.19
CA GLN A 250 1.07 -9.06 18.20
C GLN A 250 1.13 -10.58 18.38
N VAL A 251 0.26 -11.16 19.21
CA VAL A 251 0.17 -12.63 19.35
C VAL A 251 -0.11 -13.27 17.99
N PHE A 252 -1.05 -12.73 17.21
CA PHE A 252 -1.38 -13.31 15.91
C PHE A 252 -0.38 -12.97 14.80
N THR A 253 0.14 -11.74 14.76
CA THR A 253 1.03 -11.29 13.68
C THR A 253 2.49 -11.69 13.86
N CYS A 254 2.95 -11.88 15.10
CA CYS A 254 4.36 -12.13 15.40
C CYS A 254 4.59 -13.52 15.98
N ILE A 255 3.82 -13.91 17.01
CA ILE A 255 4.02 -15.19 17.73
C ILE A 255 3.44 -16.35 16.92
N LEU A 256 2.22 -16.21 16.41
CA LEU A 256 1.50 -17.26 15.69
C LEU A 256 1.62 -17.13 14.16
N ARG A 257 2.56 -16.33 13.65
CA ARG A 257 2.70 -15.90 12.24
C ARG A 257 2.71 -17.03 11.21
N ALA A 258 3.08 -18.25 11.59
CA ALA A 258 3.28 -19.38 10.68
C ALA A 258 1.99 -20.16 10.33
N THR A 259 0.82 -19.50 10.21
CA THR A 259 -0.48 -20.17 10.03
C THR A 259 -1.31 -19.64 8.87
N GLY A 260 -0.69 -19.21 7.77
CA GLY A 260 -1.38 -18.97 6.49
C GLY A 260 -2.22 -17.68 6.36
N PHE A 261 -2.34 -16.86 7.42
CA PHE A 261 -3.02 -15.56 7.37
C PHE A 261 -2.01 -14.41 7.41
N SER A 262 -2.22 -13.39 6.58
CA SER A 262 -1.37 -12.21 6.56
C SER A 262 -1.61 -11.31 7.78
N SER A 263 -0.63 -10.46 8.11
CA SER A 263 -0.79 -9.45 9.14
C SER A 263 -1.94 -8.46 8.85
N SER A 264 -2.24 -8.20 7.57
CA SER A 264 -3.37 -7.36 7.17
C SER A 264 -4.73 -7.97 7.50
N VAL A 265 -4.88 -9.30 7.37
CA VAL A 265 -6.08 -10.03 7.78
C VAL A 265 -6.27 -9.89 9.31
N TRP A 266 -5.22 -10.14 10.09
CA TRP A 266 -5.29 -10.01 11.55
C TRP A 266 -5.62 -8.61 12.02
N LYS A 267 -4.97 -7.61 11.42
CA LYS A 267 -5.25 -6.20 11.68
C LYS A 267 -6.74 -5.91 11.44
N THR A 268 -7.28 -6.31 10.29
CA THR A 268 -8.69 -6.11 9.92
C THR A 268 -9.64 -6.81 10.90
N VAL A 269 -9.37 -8.07 11.25
CA VAL A 269 -10.16 -8.83 12.23
C VAL A 269 -10.16 -8.13 13.59
N VAL A 270 -9.00 -7.70 14.10
CA VAL A 270 -8.90 -7.02 15.39
C VAL A 270 -9.66 -5.69 15.37
N MET A 271 -9.57 -4.92 14.27
CA MET A 271 -10.31 -3.67 14.15
C MET A 271 -11.84 -3.89 14.21
N HIS A 272 -12.37 -4.92 13.56
CA HIS A 272 -13.80 -5.28 13.67
C HIS A 272 -14.19 -5.82 15.04
N VAL A 273 -13.31 -6.55 15.72
CA VAL A 273 -13.58 -7.01 17.10
C VAL A 273 -13.62 -5.81 18.05
N LEU A 274 -12.80 -4.78 17.82
CA LEU A 274 -12.80 -3.54 18.59
C LEU A 274 -14.08 -2.72 18.45
N THR A 275 -14.82 -2.85 17.34
CA THR A 275 -16.12 -2.18 17.16
C THR A 275 -17.29 -2.98 17.73
N THR A 276 -17.12 -4.29 17.95
CA THR A 276 -18.21 -5.18 18.41
C THR A 276 -18.12 -5.52 19.90
N VAL A 277 -16.92 -5.51 20.48
CA VAL A 277 -16.70 -5.71 21.92
C VAL A 277 -16.58 -4.35 22.61
N PRO A 278 -17.39 -4.06 23.65
CA PRO A 278 -17.25 -2.84 24.43
C PRO A 278 -15.81 -2.60 24.91
N LEU A 279 -15.27 -1.40 24.69
CA LEU A 279 -13.87 -1.07 25.01
C LEU A 279 -13.55 -1.24 26.51
N SER A 280 -14.54 -1.09 27.39
CA SER A 280 -14.44 -1.33 28.84
C SER A 280 -14.10 -2.78 29.23
N ARG A 281 -14.28 -3.75 28.31
CA ARG A 281 -13.98 -5.18 28.48
C ARG A 281 -12.57 -5.57 28.02
N TRP A 282 -11.75 -4.60 27.60
CA TRP A 282 -10.35 -4.81 27.23
C TRP A 282 -9.44 -4.56 28.44
N ARG A 283 -9.58 -5.39 29.48
CA ARG A 283 -8.71 -5.35 30.66
C ARG A 283 -7.79 -6.57 30.69
N ARG A 284 -6.76 -6.49 31.53
CA ARG A 284 -5.71 -7.52 31.62
C ARG A 284 -6.28 -8.90 31.95
N ARG A 285 -7.29 -8.99 32.82
CA ARG A 285 -7.92 -10.25 33.24
C ARG A 285 -8.65 -10.95 32.08
N GLU A 286 -9.18 -10.19 31.12
CA GLU A 286 -9.89 -10.73 29.96
C GLU A 286 -8.98 -10.99 28.76
N PHE A 287 -7.65 -10.84 28.87
CA PHE A 287 -6.72 -10.96 27.74
C PHE A 287 -6.88 -12.27 26.94
N ALA A 288 -6.87 -13.42 27.61
CA ALA A 288 -7.06 -14.71 26.97
C ALA A 288 -8.43 -14.80 26.28
N ARG A 289 -9.48 -14.26 26.90
CA ARG A 289 -10.82 -14.18 26.31
C ARG A 289 -10.85 -13.27 25.07
N ARG A 290 -10.09 -12.16 25.05
CA ARG A 290 -9.98 -11.29 23.86
C ARG A 290 -9.34 -12.04 22.68
N LEU A 291 -8.30 -12.87 22.94
CA LEU A 291 -7.69 -13.71 21.91
C LEU A 291 -8.69 -14.72 21.33
N TRP A 292 -9.52 -15.33 22.17
CA TRP A 292 -10.58 -16.24 21.73
C TRP A 292 -11.69 -15.53 20.97
N ASP A 293 -12.09 -14.32 21.37
CA ASP A 293 -13.08 -13.53 20.63
C ASP A 293 -12.56 -13.16 19.23
N ILE A 294 -11.26 -12.86 19.09
CA ILE A 294 -10.60 -12.64 17.80
C ILE A 294 -10.64 -13.91 16.94
N MET A 295 -10.31 -15.07 17.51
CA MET A 295 -10.41 -16.35 16.80
C MET A 295 -11.85 -16.69 16.39
N ALA A 296 -12.82 -16.45 17.27
CA ALA A 296 -14.22 -16.67 17.00
C ALA A 296 -14.72 -15.75 15.87
N TYR A 297 -14.28 -14.50 15.84
CA TYR A 297 -14.59 -13.59 14.75
C TYR A 297 -14.02 -14.09 13.42
N LEU A 298 -12.73 -14.45 13.37
CA LEU A 298 -12.11 -15.01 12.16
C LEU A 298 -12.84 -16.27 11.69
N ARG A 299 -13.22 -17.17 12.60
CA ARG A 299 -13.99 -18.39 12.26
C ARG A 299 -15.29 -18.04 11.54
N ARG A 300 -16.05 -17.06 12.05
CA ARG A 300 -17.29 -16.60 11.41
C ARG A 300 -17.01 -16.06 10.02
N CYS A 301 -15.98 -15.24 9.84
CA CYS A 301 -15.57 -14.73 8.54
C CYS A 301 -15.19 -15.84 7.55
N LEU A 302 -14.51 -16.89 8.02
CA LEU A 302 -14.18 -18.04 7.18
C LEU A 302 -15.41 -18.86 6.81
N GLN A 303 -16.36 -19.04 7.74
CA GLN A 303 -17.62 -19.74 7.48
C GLN A 303 -18.49 -19.00 6.46
N SER A 304 -18.58 -17.68 6.59
CA SER A 304 -19.31 -16.83 5.64
C SER A 304 -18.50 -16.48 4.38
N LYS A 305 -17.22 -16.88 4.32
CA LYS A 305 -16.25 -16.52 3.27
C LYS A 305 -16.21 -15.00 3.03
N ARG A 306 -16.39 -14.24 4.10
CA ARG A 306 -16.57 -12.79 4.07
C ARG A 306 -15.82 -12.11 5.20
N LEU A 307 -14.86 -11.26 4.84
CA LEU A 307 -14.16 -10.36 5.74
C LEU A 307 -14.13 -9.00 5.07
N GLU A 308 -14.97 -8.08 5.52
CA GLU A 308 -15.02 -6.74 4.95
C GLU A 308 -13.75 -5.96 5.31
N HIS A 309 -13.21 -5.21 4.35
CA HIS A 309 -12.13 -4.27 4.59
C HIS A 309 -12.60 -3.24 5.62
N PHE A 310 -11.75 -2.93 6.61
CA PHE A 310 -12.21 -2.13 7.75
C PHE A 310 -12.53 -0.67 7.42
N VAL A 311 -11.77 -0.03 6.52
CA VAL A 311 -11.94 1.40 6.18
C VAL A 311 -12.95 1.62 5.04
N LEU A 312 -12.83 0.86 3.96
CA LEU A 312 -13.68 0.96 2.77
C LEU A 312 -15.14 0.56 3.05
N GLY A 313 -16.08 1.46 2.75
CA GLY A 313 -17.50 1.21 2.95
C GLY A 313 -17.94 1.16 4.42
N ASN A 314 -17.08 1.57 5.35
CA ASN A 314 -17.40 1.58 6.78
C ASN A 314 -17.87 2.96 7.22
N GLU A 315 -19.18 3.10 7.38
CA GLU A 315 -19.83 4.34 7.84
C GLU A 315 -19.68 4.58 9.35
N ARG A 316 -19.17 3.60 10.12
CA ARG A 316 -19.08 3.64 11.60
C ARG A 316 -17.68 4.01 12.10
N LEU A 317 -16.88 4.65 11.26
CA LEU A 317 -15.54 5.10 11.67
C LEU A 317 -15.64 6.31 12.61
N PRO A 318 -14.71 6.43 13.59
CA PRO A 318 -14.62 7.62 14.43
C PRO A 318 -14.49 8.91 13.62
N ALA A 319 -15.11 9.99 14.09
CA ALA A 319 -15.10 11.30 13.42
C ALA A 319 -13.68 11.90 13.23
N GLU A 320 -12.68 11.43 13.98
CA GLU A 320 -11.27 11.81 13.82
C GLU A 320 -10.64 11.32 12.50
N ILE A 321 -11.30 10.37 11.83
CA ILE A 321 -10.85 9.76 10.57
C ILE A 321 -11.62 10.43 9.43
N SER A 322 -10.91 11.24 8.65
CA SER A 322 -11.45 11.96 7.50
C SER A 322 -11.34 11.09 6.26
N LEU A 323 -12.47 10.75 5.64
CA LEU A 323 -12.51 9.98 4.39
C LEU A 323 -13.31 10.73 3.33
N PRO A 324 -12.91 10.68 2.04
CA PRO A 324 -13.74 11.20 0.95
C PRO A 324 -15.10 10.49 0.92
N LEU A 325 -16.18 11.20 0.62
CA LEU A 325 -17.53 10.63 0.53
C LEU A 325 -17.61 9.44 -0.43
N ALA A 326 -16.87 9.50 -1.54
CA ALA A 326 -16.79 8.43 -2.52
C ALA A 326 -16.23 7.13 -1.93
N VAL A 327 -15.33 7.21 -0.93
CA VAL A 327 -14.74 6.06 -0.23
C VAL A 327 -15.66 5.51 0.85
N GLN A 328 -16.34 6.41 1.58
CA GLN A 328 -17.31 6.04 2.62
C GLN A 328 -18.51 5.26 2.06
N ARG A 329 -18.98 5.65 0.86
CA ARG A 329 -20.15 5.04 0.20
C ARG A 329 -19.82 3.84 -0.70
N LEU A 330 -18.57 3.37 -0.71
CA LEU A 330 -18.24 2.16 -1.45
C LEU A 330 -18.94 0.96 -0.85
N GLU A 331 -19.29 0.00 -1.71
CA GLU A 331 -19.68 -1.32 -1.22
C GLU A 331 -18.54 -1.91 -0.38
N PRO A 332 -18.81 -2.45 0.82
CA PRO A 332 -17.79 -3.02 1.69
C PRO A 332 -16.97 -4.09 0.97
N LEU A 333 -15.69 -3.80 0.76
CA LEU A 333 -14.79 -4.67 0.00
C LEU A 333 -14.56 -5.99 0.75
N ASN A 334 -14.94 -7.12 0.18
CA ASN A 334 -14.67 -8.43 0.76
C ASN A 334 -13.22 -8.89 0.50
N LEU A 335 -12.40 -8.97 1.56
CA LEU A 335 -11.04 -9.49 1.51
C LEU A 335 -10.97 -11.02 1.31
N PHE A 336 -12.04 -11.73 1.63
CA PHE A 336 -12.16 -13.19 1.47
C PHE A 336 -12.92 -13.60 0.21
N GLU A 337 -13.09 -12.67 -0.73
CA GLU A 337 -13.74 -12.93 -2.01
C GLU A 337 -13.13 -14.13 -2.77
N HIS A 338 -11.81 -14.30 -2.69
CA HIS A 338 -11.12 -15.44 -3.29
C HIS A 338 -11.49 -16.77 -2.63
N LEU A 339 -11.81 -16.80 -1.33
CA LEU A 339 -12.28 -18.01 -0.64
C LEU A 339 -13.71 -18.37 -1.07
N ALA A 340 -14.52 -17.38 -1.47
CA ALA A 340 -15.84 -17.62 -2.05
C ALA A 340 -15.75 -18.31 -3.41
N ARG A 341 -14.75 -17.92 -4.22
CA ARG A 341 -14.54 -18.41 -5.59
C ARG A 341 -13.78 -19.73 -5.66
N ASP A 342 -12.82 -19.96 -4.76
CA ASP A 342 -11.99 -21.17 -4.74
C ASP A 342 -12.25 -22.03 -3.48
N PRO A 343 -12.96 -23.17 -3.63
CA PRO A 343 -13.16 -24.13 -2.55
C PRO A 343 -11.85 -24.73 -2.00
N ALA A 344 -10.78 -24.83 -2.79
CA ALA A 344 -9.50 -25.34 -2.33
C ALA A 344 -8.82 -24.35 -1.38
N ALA A 345 -8.70 -23.07 -1.78
CA ALA A 345 -8.23 -22.01 -0.90
C ALA A 345 -9.06 -21.90 0.39
N HIS A 346 -10.38 -22.05 0.31
CA HIS A 346 -11.25 -22.08 1.50
C HIS A 346 -10.93 -23.24 2.45
N ARG A 347 -10.75 -24.46 1.92
CA ARG A 347 -10.34 -25.62 2.72
C ARG A 347 -8.97 -25.41 3.37
N GLU A 348 -8.02 -24.84 2.64
CA GLU A 348 -6.70 -24.53 3.17
C GLU A 348 -6.76 -23.50 4.31
N ALA A 349 -7.51 -22.41 4.12
CA ALA A 349 -7.74 -21.41 5.16
C ALA A 349 -8.41 -22.00 6.41
N MET A 350 -9.35 -22.95 6.25
CA MET A 350 -9.97 -23.65 7.37
C MET A 350 -8.99 -24.59 8.10
N ARG A 351 -8.08 -25.26 7.39
CA ARG A 351 -7.00 -26.06 8.02
C ARG A 351 -6.03 -25.17 8.79
N ALA A 352 -5.62 -24.07 8.18
CA ALA A 352 -4.77 -23.04 8.79
C ALA A 352 -5.39 -22.49 10.08
N TYR A 353 -6.69 -22.20 10.07
CA TYR A 353 -7.43 -21.82 11.28
C TYR A 353 -7.40 -22.91 12.36
N GLY A 354 -7.58 -24.18 11.99
CA GLY A 354 -7.49 -25.31 12.93
C GLY A 354 -6.13 -25.42 13.62
N GLN A 355 -5.04 -25.31 12.85
CA GLN A 355 -3.67 -25.30 13.38
C GLN A 355 -3.45 -24.12 14.32
N LEU A 356 -3.92 -22.94 13.93
CA LEU A 356 -3.82 -21.74 14.74
C LEU A 356 -4.57 -21.87 16.06
N ARG A 357 -5.79 -22.42 16.02
CA ARG A 357 -6.60 -22.67 17.21
C ARG A 357 -5.87 -23.57 18.20
N PHE A 358 -5.24 -24.63 17.69
CA PHE A 358 -4.44 -25.54 18.51
C PHE A 358 -3.21 -24.82 19.11
N ARG A 359 -2.46 -24.06 18.32
CA ARG A 359 -1.30 -23.31 18.81
C ARG A 359 -1.67 -22.26 19.86
N LEU A 360 -2.78 -21.54 19.67
CA LEU A 360 -3.28 -20.59 20.66
C LEU A 360 -3.67 -21.30 21.97
N TRP A 361 -4.36 -22.44 21.87
CA TRP A 361 -4.70 -23.24 23.04
C TRP A 361 -3.44 -23.71 23.78
N ALA A 362 -2.43 -24.22 23.07
CA ALA A 362 -1.17 -24.64 23.67
C ALA A 362 -0.45 -23.48 24.36
N LEU A 363 -0.37 -22.31 23.71
CA LEU A 363 0.24 -21.09 24.26
C LEU A 363 -0.45 -20.61 25.55
N LEU A 364 -1.77 -20.76 25.62
CA LEU A 364 -2.55 -20.34 26.79
C LEU A 364 -2.62 -21.40 27.90
N SER A 365 -2.24 -22.64 27.61
CA SER A 365 -2.25 -23.75 28.57
C SER A 365 -0.86 -24.05 29.15
N SER A 366 0.20 -23.43 28.62
CA SER A 366 1.58 -23.57 29.09
C SER A 366 1.94 -22.65 30.28
N HIS A 367 0.94 -22.03 30.90
CA HIS A 367 1.02 -21.14 32.06
C HIS A 367 -0.21 -21.35 32.93
#